data_AF-A0A931QT45-F1
#
_entry.id   AF-A0A931QT45-F1
#
_cell.length_a   1.000
_cell.length_b   1.000
_cell.length_c   1.000
_cell.angle_alpha   90.00
_cell.angle_beta   90.00
_cell.angle_gamma   90.00
#
_symmetry.space_group_name_H-M   'P 1'
#
loop_
_entity.id
_entity.type
_entity.pdbx_description
1 polymer ?
#
loop_
_entity_poly.entity_id
_entity_poly.type
_entity_poly.pdbx_seq_one_letter_code
_entity_poly.pdbx_strand_id
1 'polypeptide(L)'
;MTKQEEIKYLLHTLGIKLSMIAEKLDMKVQTLSFLLNESLEFDDDLYKRIKHIIDEYQFELNLFEETNNDTLDLFTDEKMQFGIGERMRWFAKKKYGTLKKLAEAMNISPQQLQQYISGKREPGSKILIKLLRLGCDVNWLLGGRESIESYKIYKLENELRKLQNSFQQIHSVIQKAEPGH
;
A
#
# COMPACT_ATOMS: atom_id res chain seq x y z
N MET A 1 -18.82 -9.78 15.02
CA MET A 1 -19.15 -9.41 13.63
C MET A 1 -18.96 -10.62 12.75
N THR A 2 -20.04 -11.08 12.13
CA THR A 2 -19.94 -12.11 11.09
C THR A 2 -19.33 -11.51 9.82
N LYS A 3 -18.71 -12.34 8.96
CA LYS A 3 -18.12 -11.88 7.69
C LYS A 3 -19.14 -11.17 6.79
N GLN A 4 -20.40 -11.59 6.86
CA GLN A 4 -21.54 -11.00 6.15
C GLN A 4 -21.88 -9.60 6.68
N GLU A 5 -21.87 -9.41 8.01
CA GLU A 5 -22.09 -8.09 8.63
C GLU A 5 -20.99 -7.10 8.26
N GLU A 6 -19.73 -7.55 8.20
CA GLU A 6 -18.60 -6.71 7.77
C GLU A 6 -18.78 -6.24 6.33
N ILE A 7 -19.15 -7.14 5.40
CA ILE A 7 -19.42 -6.76 4.01
C ILE A 7 -20.56 -5.76 3.95
N LYS A 8 -21.70 -6.02 4.62
CA LYS A 8 -22.83 -5.09 4.64
C LYS A 8 -22.44 -3.71 5.14
N TYR A 9 -21.66 -3.64 6.21
CA TYR A 9 -21.13 -2.39 6.74
C TYR A 9 -20.27 -1.65 5.72
N LEU A 10 -19.38 -2.36 5.03
CA LEU A 10 -18.55 -1.77 3.96
C LEU A 10 -19.40 -1.26 2.80
N LEU A 11 -20.39 -2.01 2.34
CA LEU A 11 -21.27 -1.59 1.25
C LEU A 11 -22.06 -0.33 1.60
N HIS A 12 -22.60 -0.27 2.81
CA HIS A 12 -23.36 0.88 3.28
C HIS A 12 -22.47 2.11 3.50
N THR A 13 -21.29 1.92 4.10
CA THR A 13 -20.34 3.02 4.39
C THR A 13 -19.77 3.63 3.10
N LEU A 14 -19.53 2.79 2.10
CA LEU A 14 -18.90 3.19 0.84
C LEU A 14 -19.91 3.49 -0.28
N GLY A 15 -21.21 3.41 0.00
CA GLY A 15 -22.28 3.67 -0.98
C GLY A 15 -22.34 2.69 -2.16
N ILE A 16 -21.77 1.50 -2.01
CA ILE A 16 -21.63 0.52 -3.11
C ILE A 16 -22.95 -0.23 -3.30
N LYS A 17 -23.50 -0.18 -4.52
CA LYS A 17 -24.71 -0.92 -4.86
C LYS A 17 -24.41 -2.42 -4.93
N LEU A 18 -25.25 -3.22 -4.29
CA LEU A 18 -25.17 -4.68 -4.32
C LEU A 18 -25.19 -5.25 -5.75
N SER A 19 -25.90 -4.58 -6.67
CA SER A 19 -25.97 -4.95 -8.08
C SER A 19 -24.62 -4.94 -8.78
N MET A 20 -23.75 -3.99 -8.42
CA MET A 20 -22.42 -3.84 -9.03
C MET A 20 -21.50 -5.02 -8.66
N ILE A 21 -21.56 -5.46 -7.40
CA ILE A 21 -20.75 -6.58 -6.93
C ILE A 21 -21.27 -7.89 -7.52
N ALA A 22 -22.59 -8.04 -7.61
CA ALA A 22 -23.21 -9.20 -8.24
C ALA A 22 -22.79 -9.33 -9.72
N GLU A 23 -22.75 -8.22 -10.45
CA GLU A 23 -22.28 -8.17 -11.84
C GLU A 23 -20.80 -8.54 -11.97
N LYS A 24 -19.92 -7.99 -11.13
CA LYS A 24 -18.48 -8.34 -11.11
C LYS A 24 -18.20 -9.79 -10.66
N LEU A 25 -19.12 -10.41 -9.93
CA LEU A 25 -19.05 -11.81 -9.51
C LEU A 25 -19.76 -12.77 -10.48
N ASP A 26 -20.31 -12.27 -11.58
CA ASP A 26 -21.11 -13.04 -12.55
C ASP A 26 -22.24 -13.84 -11.89
N MET A 27 -22.94 -13.22 -10.93
CA MET A 27 -24.04 -13.84 -10.19
C MET A 27 -25.27 -12.94 -10.13
N LYS A 28 -26.44 -13.55 -9.93
CA LYS A 28 -27.68 -12.80 -9.79
C LYS A 28 -27.67 -12.02 -8.48
N VAL A 29 -28.16 -10.77 -8.52
CA VAL A 29 -28.28 -9.88 -7.35
C VAL A 29 -29.05 -10.55 -6.21
N GLN A 30 -30.10 -11.31 -6.54
CA GLN A 30 -30.91 -12.06 -5.58
C GLN A 30 -30.10 -13.15 -4.87
N THR A 31 -29.20 -13.83 -5.59
CA THR A 31 -28.30 -14.85 -5.04
C THR A 31 -27.30 -14.23 -4.07
N LEU A 32 -26.69 -13.10 -4.44
CA LEU A 32 -25.78 -12.38 -3.54
C LEU A 32 -26.50 -11.84 -2.29
N SER A 33 -27.73 -11.34 -2.46
CA SER A 33 -28.58 -10.89 -1.35
C SER A 33 -28.91 -12.02 -0.39
N PHE A 34 -29.28 -13.20 -0.90
CA PHE A 34 -29.51 -14.40 -0.09
C PHE A 34 -28.23 -14.83 0.66
N LEU A 35 -27.09 -14.84 -0.02
CA LEU A 35 -25.80 -15.23 0.59
C LEU A 35 -25.36 -14.31 1.73
N LEU A 36 -25.76 -13.04 1.70
CA LEU A 36 -25.43 -12.06 2.74
C LEU A 36 -26.45 -11.99 3.87
N ASN A 37 -27.71 -12.38 3.62
CA ASN A 37 -28.81 -12.24 4.58
C ASN A 37 -29.28 -13.54 5.22
N GLU A 38 -29.25 -14.64 4.47
CA GLU A 38 -29.94 -15.89 4.84
C GLU A 38 -29.03 -17.12 4.82
N SER A 39 -27.83 -17.05 4.24
CA SER A 39 -26.91 -18.19 4.22
C SER A 39 -26.28 -18.44 5.58
N LEU A 40 -26.40 -19.68 6.05
CA LEU A 40 -25.76 -20.21 7.27
C LEU A 40 -24.25 -20.39 7.13
N GLU A 41 -23.76 -20.62 5.91
CA GLU A 41 -22.33 -20.77 5.61
C GLU A 41 -21.92 -19.70 4.59
N PHE A 42 -20.92 -18.89 4.97
CA PHE A 42 -20.35 -17.88 4.09
C PHE A 42 -18.92 -18.30 3.75
N ASP A 43 -18.71 -18.69 2.50
CA ASP A 43 -17.43 -19.16 2.00
C ASP A 43 -16.35 -18.06 2.11
N ASP A 44 -15.18 -18.45 2.61
CA ASP A 44 -14.02 -17.61 2.80
C ASP A 44 -13.45 -17.09 1.47
N ASP A 45 -13.59 -17.88 0.40
CA ASP A 45 -13.15 -17.45 -0.92
C ASP A 45 -14.10 -16.43 -1.53
N LEU A 46 -15.41 -16.58 -1.31
CA LEU A 46 -16.39 -15.57 -1.69
C LEU A 46 -16.17 -14.26 -0.92
N TYR A 47 -15.90 -14.34 0.38
CA TYR A 47 -15.55 -13.17 1.20
C TYR A 47 -14.35 -12.41 0.61
N LYS A 48 -13.26 -13.13 0.29
CA LYS A 48 -12.05 -12.50 -0.29
C LYS A 48 -12.32 -11.84 -1.64
N ARG A 49 -13.13 -12.47 -2.50
CA ARG A 49 -13.50 -11.90 -3.81
C ARG A 49 -14.32 -10.63 -3.67
N ILE A 50 -15.31 -10.62 -2.78
CA ILE A 50 -16.12 -9.41 -2.51
C ILE A 50 -15.24 -8.30 -1.95
N LYS A 51 -14.35 -8.62 -1.01
CA LYS A 51 -13.41 -7.64 -0.44
C LYS A 51 -12.48 -7.06 -1.50
N HIS A 52 -11.95 -7.89 -2.40
CA HIS A 52 -11.14 -7.44 -3.53
C HIS A 52 -11.91 -6.48 -4.45
N ILE A 53 -13.18 -6.78 -4.75
CA ILE A 53 -14.01 -5.92 -5.60
C ILE A 53 -14.29 -4.58 -4.91
N ILE A 54 -14.54 -4.58 -3.60
CA ILE A 54 -14.74 -3.37 -2.81
C ILE A 54 -13.45 -2.54 -2.80
N ASP A 55 -12.29 -3.18 -2.60
CA ASP A 55 -10.98 -2.52 -2.61
C ASP A 55 -10.67 -1.90 -3.99
N GLU A 56 -11.00 -2.59 -5.09
CA GLU A 56 -10.90 -2.05 -6.45
C GLU A 56 -11.85 -0.88 -6.70
N TYR A 57 -13.08 -0.94 -6.18
CA TYR A 57 -14.03 0.17 -6.33
C TYR A 57 -13.63 1.39 -5.51
N GLN A 58 -13.10 1.20 -4.30
CA GLN A 58 -12.49 2.27 -3.51
C GLN A 58 -11.30 2.89 -4.24
N PHE A 59 -10.50 2.08 -4.93
CA PHE A 59 -9.43 2.55 -5.78
C PHE A 59 -9.95 3.39 -6.96
N GLU A 60 -11.00 2.93 -7.67
CA GLU A 60 -11.63 3.69 -8.75
C GLU A 60 -12.23 5.01 -8.25
N LEU A 61 -12.95 5.02 -7.13
CA LEU A 61 -13.53 6.25 -6.56
C LEU A 61 -12.47 7.27 -6.16
N ASN A 62 -11.39 6.84 -5.50
CA ASN A 62 -10.27 7.72 -5.16
C ASN A 62 -9.58 8.29 -6.42
N LEU A 63 -9.62 7.60 -7.55
CA LEU A 63 -9.09 8.08 -8.83
C LEU A 63 -9.91 9.25 -9.39
N PHE A 64 -11.22 9.28 -9.15
CA PHE A 64 -12.13 10.29 -9.69
C PHE A 64 -12.42 11.45 -8.74
N GLU A 65 -12.27 11.27 -7.41
CA GLU A 65 -12.33 12.38 -6.44
C GLU A 65 -11.15 13.37 -6.59
N GLU A 66 -10.00 12.92 -7.13
CA GLU A 66 -8.82 13.78 -7.34
C GLU A 66 -8.98 14.85 -8.44
N THR A 67 -10.13 14.90 -9.14
CA THR A 67 -10.38 15.91 -10.19
C THR A 67 -11.22 17.12 -9.75
N ASN A 68 -11.75 17.16 -8.52
CA ASN A 68 -12.71 18.22 -8.12
C ASN A 68 -12.31 19.09 -6.92
N ASN A 69 -11.05 19.05 -6.46
CA ASN A 69 -10.52 20.11 -5.59
C ASN A 69 -9.51 20.97 -6.35
N ASP A 70 -10.01 21.62 -7.41
CA ASP A 70 -9.40 22.77 -8.06
C ASP A 70 -9.54 24.07 -7.23
N THR A 71 -9.89 23.97 -5.96
CA THR A 71 -9.62 25.01 -4.98
C THR A 71 -8.24 24.77 -4.39
N LEU A 72 -7.22 25.18 -5.15
CA LEU A 72 -5.90 25.49 -4.60
C LEU A 72 -6.05 26.72 -3.67
N ASP A 73 -6.65 26.51 -2.50
CA ASP A 73 -6.74 27.54 -1.47
C ASP A 73 -5.35 27.72 -0.85
N LEU A 74 -4.63 28.73 -1.35
CA LEU A 74 -3.28 29.11 -0.94
C LEU A 74 -3.19 29.57 0.52
N PHE A 75 -4.32 29.66 1.24
CA PHE A 75 -4.40 30.19 2.60
C PHE A 75 -5.08 29.26 3.63
N THR A 76 -5.40 28.00 3.30
CA THR A 76 -5.80 27.04 4.33
C THR A 76 -4.57 26.43 5.00
N ASP A 77 -3.99 27.18 5.93
CA ASP A 77 -3.21 26.62 7.04
C ASP A 77 -4.11 25.66 7.84
N GLU A 78 -3.52 24.63 8.44
CA GLU A 78 -4.16 23.66 9.38
C GLU A 78 -4.67 22.30 8.85
N LYS A 79 -3.93 21.67 7.93
CA LYS A 79 -3.78 20.21 8.02
C LYS A 79 -2.32 19.90 8.30
N MET A 80 -2.03 19.18 9.39
CA MET A 80 -0.69 18.67 9.70
C MET A 80 -0.16 17.83 8.52
N GLN A 81 0.44 18.49 7.54
CA GLN A 81 1.17 17.83 6.48
C GLN A 81 2.46 17.32 7.12
N PHE A 82 2.61 15.99 7.20
CA PHE A 82 3.87 15.39 7.62
C PHE A 82 5.00 15.97 6.75
N GLY A 83 5.92 16.73 7.35
CA GLY A 83 7.03 17.32 6.59
C GLY A 83 7.89 16.25 5.92
N ILE A 84 8.66 16.65 4.90
CA ILE A 84 9.59 15.78 4.15
C ILE A 84 10.45 14.93 5.11
N GLY A 85 10.89 15.52 6.22
CA GLY A 85 11.71 14.83 7.22
C GLY A 85 11.01 13.66 7.93
N GLU A 86 9.73 13.80 8.27
CA GLU A 86 8.94 12.72 8.89
C GLU A 86 8.64 11.61 7.88
N ARG A 87 8.32 11.97 6.62
CA ARG A 87 8.16 10.99 5.53
C ARG A 87 9.46 10.22 5.27
N MET A 88 10.60 10.89 5.27
CA MET A 88 11.89 10.23 5.12
C MET A 88 12.21 9.29 6.30
N ARG A 89 11.82 9.66 7.53
CA ARG A 89 11.94 8.77 8.71
C ARG A 89 11.06 7.53 8.56
N TRP A 90 9.84 7.69 8.06
CA TRP A 90 8.93 6.58 7.80
C TRP A 90 9.48 5.62 6.75
N PHE A 91 10.00 6.14 5.63
CA PHE A 91 10.66 5.34 4.60
C PHE A 91 11.85 4.54 5.16
N ALA A 92 12.71 5.19 5.95
CA ALA A 92 13.84 4.55 6.58
C ALA A 92 13.41 3.40 7.52
N LYS A 93 12.39 3.64 8.35
CA LYS A 93 11.86 2.63 9.27
C LYS A 93 11.27 1.44 8.51
N LYS A 94 10.51 1.70 7.44
CA LYS A 94 9.82 0.68 6.63
C LYS A 94 10.80 -0.22 5.86
N LYS A 95 11.82 0.36 5.21
CA LYS A 95 12.73 -0.38 4.32
C LYS A 95 14.02 -0.85 4.98
N TYR A 96 14.57 -0.07 5.91
CA TYR A 96 15.90 -0.30 6.50
C TYR A 96 15.88 -0.47 8.03
N GLY A 97 14.75 -0.22 8.69
CA GLY A 97 14.58 -0.30 10.13
C GLY A 97 15.20 0.87 10.91
N THR A 98 16.33 1.42 10.47
CA THR A 98 17.02 2.54 11.12
C THR A 98 17.50 3.62 10.13
N LEU A 99 17.59 4.85 10.61
CA LEU A 99 18.14 5.98 9.84
C LEU A 99 19.61 5.77 9.45
N LYS A 100 20.39 5.11 10.32
CA LYS A 100 21.79 4.82 10.06
C LYS A 100 21.96 3.89 8.85
N LYS A 101 21.15 2.84 8.76
CA LYS A 101 21.15 1.92 7.62
C LYS A 101 20.71 2.59 6.32
N LEU A 102 19.76 3.54 6.39
CA LEU A 102 19.40 4.36 5.22
C LEU A 102 20.58 5.24 4.78
N ALA A 103 21.27 5.90 5.71
CA ALA A 103 22.44 6.74 5.39
C ALA A 103 23.56 5.93 4.72
N GLU A 104 23.82 4.72 5.24
CA GLU A 104 24.77 3.76 4.65
C GLU A 104 24.34 3.34 3.23
N ALA A 105 23.06 2.98 3.04
CA ALA A 105 22.53 2.61 1.72
C ALA A 105 22.55 3.77 0.71
N MET A 106 22.36 5.01 1.17
CA MET A 106 22.47 6.22 0.38
C MET A 106 23.92 6.67 0.13
N ASN A 107 24.88 6.05 0.81
CA ASN A 107 26.28 6.46 0.83
C ASN A 107 26.43 7.96 1.15
N ILE A 108 25.84 8.37 2.28
CA ILE A 108 25.93 9.72 2.86
C ILE A 108 26.20 9.64 4.37
N SER A 109 26.69 10.72 4.98
CA SER A 109 26.89 10.71 6.43
C SER A 109 25.55 10.79 7.19
N PRO A 110 25.43 10.17 8.38
CA PRO A 110 24.26 10.31 9.24
C PRO A 110 23.96 11.78 9.59
N GLN A 111 24.98 12.63 9.75
CA GLN A 111 24.77 14.07 9.96
C GLN A 111 24.11 14.74 8.75
N GLN A 112 24.52 14.39 7.53
CA GLN A 112 23.88 14.91 6.31
C GLN A 112 22.42 14.46 6.22
N LEU A 113 22.12 13.19 6.53
CA LEU A 113 20.75 12.69 6.56
C LEU A 113 19.90 13.43 7.61
N GLN A 114 20.46 13.69 8.80
CA GLN A 114 19.78 14.38 9.89
C GLN A 114 19.38 15.83 9.52
N GLN A 115 20.17 16.52 8.68
CA GLN A 115 19.81 17.87 8.20
C GLN A 115 18.52 17.87 7.38
N TYR A 116 18.30 16.82 6.57
CA TYR A 116 17.06 16.67 5.79
C TYR A 116 15.89 16.22 6.69
N ILE A 117 16.12 15.36 7.69
CA ILE A 117 15.07 14.91 8.62
C ILE A 117 14.57 16.05 9.50
N SER A 118 15.48 16.91 9.96
CA SER A 118 15.14 18.04 10.83
C SER A 118 14.55 19.24 10.08
N GLY A 119 14.41 19.16 8.74
CA GLY A 119 13.92 20.26 7.92
C GLY A 119 14.90 21.44 7.80
N LYS A 120 16.12 21.32 8.35
CA LYS A 120 17.15 22.37 8.27
C LYS A 120 17.71 22.56 6.86
N ARG A 121 17.53 21.55 6.00
CA ARG A 121 17.97 21.56 4.61
C ARG A 121 16.99 20.77 3.76
N GLU A 122 16.67 21.26 2.58
CA GLU A 122 15.89 20.51 1.59
C GLU A 122 16.78 19.58 0.77
N PRO A 123 16.31 18.35 0.46
CA PRO A 123 17.06 17.41 -0.37
C PRO A 123 17.09 17.89 -1.83
N GLY A 124 18.30 18.24 -2.31
CA GLY A 124 18.50 18.58 -3.72
C GLY A 124 18.46 17.34 -4.64
N SER A 125 18.51 17.56 -5.96
CA SER A 125 18.33 16.53 -7.00
C SER A 125 19.24 15.30 -6.82
N LYS A 126 20.50 15.50 -6.41
CA LYS A 126 21.44 14.38 -6.16
C LYS A 126 20.98 13.45 -5.04
N ILE A 127 20.36 13.99 -3.99
CA ILE A 127 19.84 13.21 -2.87
C ILE A 127 18.54 12.52 -3.25
N LEU A 128 17.67 13.22 -4.00
CA LEU A 128 16.43 12.65 -4.52
C LEU A 128 16.69 11.48 -5.47
N ILE A 129 17.68 11.57 -6.36
CA ILE A 129 18.08 10.45 -7.23
C ILE A 129 18.56 9.24 -6.42
N LYS A 130 19.32 9.47 -5.33
CA LYS A 130 19.75 8.39 -4.45
C LYS A 130 18.56 7.72 -3.77
N LEU A 131 17.60 8.49 -3.28
CA LEU A 131 16.36 7.98 -2.68
C LEU A 131 15.54 7.19 -3.70
N LEU A 132 15.40 7.71 -4.91
CA LEU A 132 14.71 7.04 -6.02
C LEU A 132 15.35 5.68 -6.35
N ARG A 133 16.68 5.61 -6.43
CA ARG A 133 17.42 4.35 -6.66
C ARG A 133 17.22 3.33 -5.54
N LEU A 134 16.96 3.79 -4.32
CA LEU A 134 16.60 2.94 -3.19
C LEU A 134 15.10 2.60 -3.16
N GLY A 135 14.34 2.96 -4.20
CA GLY A 135 12.90 2.70 -4.31
C GLY A 135 12.05 3.60 -3.42
N CYS A 136 12.53 4.81 -3.10
CA CYS A 136 11.70 5.84 -2.50
C CYS A 136 10.95 6.60 -3.59
N ASP A 137 9.63 6.70 -3.44
CA ASP A 137 8.82 7.57 -4.27
C ASP A 137 9.12 9.04 -3.92
N VAL A 138 9.74 9.74 -4.87
CA VAL A 138 10.09 11.16 -4.73
C VAL A 138 8.84 12.04 -4.69
N ASN A 139 7.77 11.69 -5.40
CA ASN A 139 6.52 12.43 -5.40
C ASN A 139 5.83 12.32 -4.04
N TRP A 140 5.81 11.12 -3.46
CA TRP A 140 5.37 10.93 -2.08
C TRP A 140 6.25 11.66 -1.07
N LEU A 141 7.57 11.58 -1.24
CA LEU A 141 8.51 12.21 -0.32
C LEU A 141 8.35 13.73 -0.28
N LEU A 142 8.10 14.37 -1.43
CA LEU A 142 8.00 15.84 -1.54
C LEU A 142 6.57 16.34 -1.37
N GLY A 143 5.58 15.68 -1.96
CA GLY A 143 4.18 16.11 -1.98
C GLY A 143 3.30 15.43 -0.93
N GLY A 144 3.78 14.39 -0.25
CA GLY A 144 2.99 13.64 0.74
C GLY A 144 1.87 12.79 0.15
N ARG A 145 1.81 12.64 -1.18
CA ARG A 145 0.81 11.85 -1.91
C ARG A 145 1.48 10.61 -2.48
N GLU A 146 1.06 9.42 -2.07
CA GLU A 146 1.60 8.17 -2.65
C GLU A 146 1.18 8.09 -4.11
N SER A 147 2.13 7.90 -5.04
CA SER A 147 1.75 7.59 -6.41
C SER A 147 1.17 6.18 -6.50
N ILE A 148 0.20 5.98 -7.39
CA ILE A 148 -0.42 4.68 -7.66
C ILE A 148 0.63 3.65 -8.11
N GLU A 149 1.69 4.09 -8.80
CA GLU A 149 2.82 3.22 -9.14
C GLU A 149 3.55 2.73 -7.89
N SER A 150 3.70 3.56 -6.86
CA SER A 150 4.43 3.23 -5.64
C SER A 150 3.75 2.14 -4.82
N TYR A 151 2.42 2.12 -4.78
CA TYR A 151 1.66 1.03 -4.15
C TYR A 151 1.75 -0.28 -4.95
N LYS A 152 1.66 -0.21 -6.29
CA LYS A 152 1.86 -1.38 -7.17
C LYS A 152 3.27 -1.95 -7.03
N ILE A 153 4.29 -1.10 -7.04
CA ILE A 153 5.69 -1.48 -6.81
C ILE A 153 5.83 -2.12 -5.42
N TYR A 154 5.23 -1.53 -4.38
CA TYR A 154 5.27 -2.11 -3.03
C TYR A 154 4.63 -3.50 -2.96
N LYS A 155 3.46 -3.70 -3.56
CA LYS A 155 2.77 -5.00 -3.60
C LYS A 155 3.63 -6.04 -4.34
N LEU A 156 4.19 -5.65 -5.49
CA LEU A 156 5.08 -6.49 -6.29
C LEU A 156 6.37 -6.84 -5.54
N GLU A 157 7.04 -5.87 -4.89
CA GLU A 157 8.23 -6.11 -4.07
C GLU A 157 7.95 -7.11 -2.94
N ASN A 158 6.77 -7.01 -2.33
CA ASN A 158 6.38 -7.88 -1.22
C ASN A 158 6.07 -9.30 -1.69
N GLU A 159 5.42 -9.45 -2.85
CA GLU A 159 5.21 -10.75 -3.49
C GLU A 159 6.53 -11.39 -3.92
N LEU A 160 7.45 -10.61 -4.51
CA LEU A 160 8.78 -11.06 -4.91
C LEU A 160 9.58 -11.54 -3.69
N ARG A 161 9.51 -10.84 -2.55
CA ARG A 161 10.14 -11.27 -1.30
C ARG A 161 9.55 -12.59 -0.78
N LYS A 162 8.23 -12.78 -0.84
CA LYS A 162 7.60 -14.05 -0.45
C LYS A 162 8.09 -15.20 -1.34
N LEU A 163 8.21 -14.95 -2.65
CA LEU A 163 8.69 -15.92 -3.62
C LEU A 163 10.18 -16.26 -3.42
N GLN A 164 11.02 -15.27 -3.09
CA GLN A 164 12.42 -15.51 -2.74
C GLN A 164 12.54 -16.38 -1.49
N ASN A 165 11.73 -16.11 -0.47
CA ASN A 165 11.72 -16.91 0.76
C ASN A 165 11.27 -18.36 0.50
N SER A 166 10.24 -18.57 -0.34
CA SER A 166 9.83 -19.93 -0.70
C SER A 166 10.90 -20.66 -1.50
N PHE A 167 11.59 -19.98 -2.41
CA PHE A 167 12.72 -20.55 -3.14
C PHE A 167 13.87 -20.94 -2.21
N GLN A 168 14.20 -20.11 -1.22
CA GLN A 168 15.21 -20.45 -0.21
C GLN A 168 14.80 -21.66 0.63
N GLN A 169 13.52 -21.79 0.98
CA GLN A 169 13.01 -22.97 1.67
C GLN A 169 13.17 -24.24 0.82
N ILE A 170 12.77 -24.18 -0.46
CA ILE A 170 12.94 -25.31 -1.40
C ILE A 170 14.42 -25.69 -1.52
N HIS A 171 15.31 -24.71 -1.71
CA HIS A 171 16.75 -24.94 -1.78
C HIS A 171 17.29 -25.62 -0.51
N SER A 172 16.84 -25.19 0.67
CA SER A 172 17.25 -25.79 1.94
C SER A 172 16.76 -27.24 2.12
N VAL A 173 15.64 -27.59 1.50
CA VAL A 173 15.09 -28.96 1.50
C VAL A 173 15.88 -29.84 0.52
N ILE A 174 16.21 -29.32 -0.67
CA ILE A 174 17.03 -30.03 -1.66
C ILE A 174 18.42 -30.34 -1.08
N GLN A 175 19.07 -29.37 -0.43
CA GLN A 175 20.37 -29.60 0.22
C GLN A 175 20.33 -30.61 1.38
N LYS A 176 19.16 -30.82 2.00
CA LYS A 176 18.96 -31.86 3.02
C LYS A 176 18.59 -33.22 2.43
N ALA A 177 18.13 -33.24 1.17
CA ALA A 177 17.71 -34.42 0.45
C ALA A 177 18.81 -35.04 -0.42
N GLU A 178 19.96 -34.37 -0.58
CA GLU A 178 21.20 -34.96 -1.09
C GLU A 178 22.00 -35.57 0.10
N PRO A 179 21.80 -36.86 0.45
CA PRO A 179 22.80 -37.56 1.23
C PRO A 179 24.04 -37.69 0.35
N GLY A 180 25.21 -37.39 0.93
CA GLY A 180 26.49 -37.50 0.23
C GLY A 180 26.65 -38.84 -0.50
N HIS A 181 27.22 -38.76 -1.69
CA HIS A 181 28.16 -39.78 -2.15
C HIS A 181 29.40 -39.78 -1.27
#